data_AF-A0A3S7GU59-F1
#
_entry.id   AF-A0A3S7GU59-F1
#
_cell.length_a   1.000
_cell.length_b   1.000
_cell.length_c   1.000
_cell.angle_alpha   90.00
_cell.angle_beta   90.00
_cell.angle_gamma   90.00
#
_symmetry.space_group_name_H-M   'P 1'
#
loop_
_entity.id
_entity.type
_entity.pdbx_description
1 polymer ?
#
loop_
_entity_poly.entity_id
_entity_poly.type
_entity_poly.pdbx_seq_one_letter_code
_entity_poly.pdbx_strand_id
1 'polypeptide(L)' 'MKKLTTKQRRFADEYIETGNPYYSAVKVGYSKVYARDNALKLLENISVKSYIHERLEEIKNDNMVENYGVMRYLTRLIK' A
#
# COMPACT_ATOMS: atom_id res chain seq x y z
N MET A 1 8.89 -13.29 -8.03
CA MET A 1 8.64 -12.16 -7.10
C MET A 1 9.52 -12.32 -5.87
N LYS A 2 10.00 -11.21 -5.26
CA LYS A 2 10.82 -11.29 -4.04
C LYS A 2 9.89 -11.30 -2.83
N LYS A 3 10.21 -12.12 -1.83
CA LYS A 3 9.45 -12.16 -0.57
C LYS A 3 9.47 -10.79 0.09
N LEU A 4 8.29 -10.26 0.43
CA LEU A 4 8.20 -9.00 1.15
C LEU A 4 8.83 -9.12 2.55
N THR A 5 9.53 -8.07 2.94
CA THR A 5 9.92 -7.89 4.34
C THR A 5 8.69 -7.53 5.19
N THR A 6 8.76 -7.78 6.50
CA THR A 6 7.68 -7.40 7.43
C THR A 6 7.36 -5.91 7.37
N LYS A 7 8.38 -5.06 7.16
CA LYS A 7 8.20 -3.61 7.09
C LYS A 7 7.51 -3.17 5.80
N GLN A 8 7.79 -3.83 4.68
CA GLN A 8 7.12 -3.57 3.40
C GLN A 8 5.66 -4.02 3.40
N ARG A 9 5.33 -5.15 4.05
CA ARG A 9 3.92 -5.56 4.25
C ARG A 9 3.15 -4.52 5.05
N ARG A 10 3.68 -4.14 6.22
CA ARG A 10 3.07 -3.10 7.06
C ARG A 10 2.89 -1.77 6.31
N PHE A 11 3.88 -1.37 5.51
CA PHE A 11 3.77 -0.19 4.66
C PHE A 11 2.60 -0.30 3.68
N ALA A 12 2.44 -1.45 3.03
CA ALA A 12 1.36 -1.69 2.08
C ALA A 12 -0.02 -1.65 2.75
N ASP A 13 -0.17 -2.28 3.92
CA ASP A 13 -1.43 -2.27 4.68
C ASP A 13 -1.80 -0.83 5.09
N GLU A 14 -0.86 -0.08 5.63
CA GLU A 14 -1.06 1.31 6.03
C GLU A 14 -1.36 2.22 4.82
N TYR A 15 -0.78 1.92 3.66
CA TYR A 15 -1.07 2.63 2.42
C TYR A 15 -2.48 2.34 1.91
N ILE A 16 -2.97 1.12 2.06
CA ILE A 16 -4.36 0.77 1.74
C ILE A 16 -5.33 1.58 2.60
N GLU A 17 -5.05 1.73 3.89
CA GLU A 17 -5.90 2.50 4.81
C GLU A 17 -5.86 4.01 4.55
N THR A 18 -4.68 4.57 4.28
CA THR A 18 -4.47 6.02 4.28
C THR A 18 -4.43 6.66 2.89
N GLY A 19 -4.12 5.88 1.85
CA GLY A 19 -3.85 6.37 0.50
C GLY A 19 -2.63 7.30 0.39
N ASN A 20 -1.83 7.47 1.46
CA ASN A 20 -0.71 8.41 1.51
C ASN A 20 0.62 7.65 1.64
N PRO A 21 1.46 7.60 0.60
CA PRO A 21 2.69 6.82 0.61
C PRO A 21 3.69 7.32 1.66
N TYR A 22 3.89 8.64 1.74
CA TYR A 22 4.84 9.24 2.67
C TYR A 22 4.44 8.98 4.12
N TYR A 23 3.18 9.27 4.45
CA TYR A 23 2.64 9.05 5.79
C TYR A 23 2.71 7.58 6.19
N SER A 24 2.34 6.67 5.28
CA SER A 24 2.41 5.23 5.51
C SER A 24 3.82 4.76 5.85
N ALA A 25 4.81 5.22 5.08
CA ALA A 25 6.21 4.87 5.31
C ALA A 25 6.70 5.40 6.67
N VAL A 26 6.38 6.65 7.03
CA VAL A 26 6.76 7.22 8.33
C VAL A 26 6.10 6.46 9.48
N LYS A 27 4.80 6.15 9.38
CA LYS A 27 4.03 5.49 10.44
C LYS A 27 4.53 4.08 10.75
N VAL A 28 5.00 3.34 9.74
CA VAL A 28 5.59 2.01 9.94
C VAL A 28 7.09 2.06 10.29
N GLY A 29 7.62 3.25 10.54
CA GLY A 29 8.95 3.46 11.11
C GLY A 29 10.09 3.64 10.10
N TYR A 30 9.82 4.01 8.84
CA TYR A 30 10.87 4.55 7.97
C TYR A 30 11.26 5.96 8.41
N SER A 31 12.52 6.35 8.19
CA SER A 31 12.93 7.73 8.48
C SER A 31 12.20 8.69 7.54
N LYS A 32 11.97 9.93 7.99
CA LYS A 32 11.32 10.96 7.17
C LYS A 32 12.04 11.19 5.84
N VAL A 33 13.38 11.17 5.86
CA VAL A 33 14.21 11.28 4.65
C VAL A 33 13.95 10.11 3.71
N TYR A 34 14.00 8.88 4.23
CA TYR A 34 13.73 7.70 3.41
C TYR A 34 12.32 7.70 2.83
N ALA A 35 11.32 8.03 3.64
CA ALA A 35 9.92 8.08 3.22
C ALA A 35 9.72 9.12 2.11
N ARG A 36 10.35 10.30 2.23
CA ARG A 36 10.29 11.34 1.19
C ARG A 36 10.83 10.86 -0.15
N ASP A 37 11.97 10.18 -0.14
CA ASP A 37 12.70 9.84 -1.37
C ASP A 37 12.29 8.47 -1.96
N ASN A 38 11.69 7.58 -1.16
CA ASN A 38 11.49 6.18 -1.53
C ASN A 38 10.08 5.63 -1.32
N ALA A 39 9.13 6.36 -0.71
CA ALA A 39 7.77 5.83 -0.53
C ALA A 39 7.09 5.48 -1.86
N LEU A 40 7.27 6.30 -2.91
CA LEU A 40 6.75 5.99 -4.24
C LEU A 40 7.46 4.77 -4.86
N LYS A 41 8.79 4.65 -4.69
CA LYS A 41 9.55 3.49 -5.16
C LYS A 41 9.13 2.20 -4.47
N LEU A 42 8.70 2.27 -3.21
CA LEU A 42 8.11 1.13 -2.51
C LEU A 42 6.80 0.68 -3.19
N LEU A 43 5.97 1.62 -3.65
CA LEU A 43 4.77 1.30 -4.44
C LEU A 43 5.09 0.78 -5.84
N GLU A 44 6.21 1.19 -6.43
CA GLU A 44 6.67 0.69 -7.73
C GLU A 44 7.21 -0.75 -7.66
N ASN A 45 7.58 -1.22 -6.46
CA ASN A 45 8.08 -2.57 -6.26
C ASN A 45 7.00 -3.60 -6.61
N ILE A 46 7.29 -4.47 -7.58
CA ILE A 46 6.36 -5.49 -8.09
C ILE A 46 5.75 -6.34 -6.96
N SER A 47 6.55 -6.72 -5.96
CA SER A 47 6.06 -7.58 -4.87
C SER A 47 5.15 -6.82 -3.91
N VAL A 48 5.36 -5.51 -3.74
CA VAL A 48 4.47 -4.63 -2.96
C VAL A 48 3.18 -4.37 -3.74
N LYS A 49 3.27 -4.10 -5.06
CA LYS A 49 2.10 -3.94 -5.94
C LYS A 49 1.17 -5.13 -5.90
N SER A 50 1.72 -6.34 -6.12
CA SER A 50 0.92 -7.56 -6.10
C SER A 50 0.26 -7.79 -4.74
N TYR A 51 0.98 -7.56 -3.64
CA TYR A 51 0.41 -7.69 -2.30
C TYR A 51 -0.72 -6.69 -2.06
N ILE A 52 -0.56 -5.43 -2.45
CA ILE A 52 -1.63 -4.43 -2.36
C ILE A 52 -2.83 -4.90 -3.17
N HIS A 53 -2.63 -5.37 -4.40
CA HIS A 53 -3.71 -5.84 -5.26
C HIS A 53 -4.47 -7.02 -4.65
N GLU A 54 -3.77 -8.03 -4.12
CA GLU A 54 -4.36 -9.19 -3.44
C GLU A 54 -5.22 -8.76 -2.24
N ARG A 55 -4.66 -7.91 -1.35
CA ARG A 55 -5.37 -7.40 -0.16
C ARG A 55 -6.61 -6.59 -0.52
N LEU A 56 -6.51 -5.80 -1.58
CA LEU A 56 -7.62 -5.04 -2.11
C LEU A 56 -8.73 -5.98 -2.64
N GLU A 57 -8.41 -7.01 -3.43
CA GLU A 57 -9.41 -7.98 -3.88
C GLU A 57 -10.04 -8.77 -2.71
N GLU A 58 -9.27 -9.12 -1.67
CA GLU A 58 -9.80 -9.73 -0.44
C GLU A 58 -10.83 -8.81 0.24
N ILE A 59 -10.49 -7.54 0.48
CA ILE A 59 -11.39 -6.55 1.11
C ILE A 59 -12.67 -6.36 0.29
N LYS A 60 -12.56 -6.36 -1.04
CA LYS A 60 -13.70 -6.24 -1.95
C LYS A 60 -14.64 -7.45 -1.86
N ASN A 61 -14.11 -8.64 -1.61
CA ASN A 61 -14.90 -9.86 -1.46
C ASN A 61 -15.51 -9.98 -0.05
N ASP A 62 -14.85 -9.46 0.98
CA ASP A 62 -15.28 -9.57 2.39
C ASP A 62 -16.38 -8.57 2.80
N ASN A 63 -16.54 -7.43 2.12
CA ASN A 63 -17.52 -6.41 2.54
C ASN A 63 -18.28 -5.72 1.40
N MET A 64 -19.62 -5.73 1.52
CA MET A 64 -20.51 -4.80 0.83
C MET A 64 -20.16 -3.35 1.23
N VAL A 65 -19.38 -2.67 0.41
CA VAL A 65 -19.60 -1.27 0.02
C VAL A 65 -19.63 -0.15 1.05
N GLU A 66 -18.71 -0.12 2.02
CA GLU A 66 -18.49 1.13 2.79
C GLU A 66 -17.18 1.88 2.50
N ASN A 67 -16.12 1.24 1.99
CA ASN A 67 -14.83 1.90 1.71
C ASN A 67 -14.46 2.01 0.22
N TYR A 68 -15.44 2.29 -0.64
CA TYR A 68 -15.27 2.26 -2.10
C TYR A 68 -14.34 3.35 -2.68
N GLY A 69 -14.22 4.50 -2.00
CA GLY A 69 -13.48 5.66 -2.52
C GLY A 69 -11.97 5.45 -2.57
N VAL A 70 -11.36 5.13 -1.42
CA VAL A 70 -9.91 4.92 -1.31
C VAL A 70 -9.48 3.73 -2.16
N MET A 71 -10.25 2.64 -2.08
CA MET A 71 -10.04 1.42 -2.85
C MET A 71 -10.03 1.68 -4.37
N ARG A 72 -11.08 2.30 -4.94
CA ARG A 72 -11.11 2.64 -6.38
C ARG A 72 -9.96 3.55 -6.80
N TYR A 73 -9.61 4.51 -5.95
CA TYR A 73 -8.50 5.42 -6.22
C TYR A 73 -7.17 4.65 -6.29
N LEU A 74 -6.90 3.79 -5.31
CA LEU A 74 -5.69 2.96 -5.27
C LEU A 74 -5.61 1.98 -6.43
N THR A 75 -6.71 1.30 -6.78
CA THR A 75 -6.76 0.40 -7.95
C THR A 75 -6.42 1.15 -9.25
N ARG A 76 -6.84 2.40 -9.40
CA ARG A 76 -6.55 3.21 -10.59
C ARG A 76 -5.06 3.57 -10.70
N LEU A 77 -4.37 3.76 -9.59
CA LEU A 77 -2.94 4.11 -9.56
C LEU A 77 -2.01 2.92 -9.84
N ILE A 78 -2.49 1.68 -9.65
CA ILE A 78 -1.66 0.46 -9.72
C ILE A 78 -1.80 -0.25 -11.08
N LYS A 79 -2.70 0.19 -11.96
CA LYS A 79 -2.88 -0.35 -13.32
C LYS A 79 -1.63 -0.25 -14.19
#